data_AF-A0A2H5V8K3-F1
#
_entry.id   AF-A0A2H5V8K3-F1
#
_cell.length_a   1.000
_cell.length_b   1.000
_cell.length_c   1.000
_cell.angle_alpha   90.00
_cell.angle_beta   90.00
_cell.angle_gamma   90.00
#
_symmetry.space_group_name_H-M   'P 1'
#
loop_
_entity.id
_entity.type
_entity.pdbx_description
1 polymer ?
#
loop_
_entity_poly.entity_id
_entity_poly.type
_entity_poly.pdbx_seq_one_letter_code
_entity_poly.pdbx_strand_id
1 'polypeptide(L)'
;MGKKGREIVGSSIDEIVGGLKVAYCNELTAFHCYWYTSLYMQGIGSLTIAGKFKDSAMEELEHAGMIAERLNQLAAIAKFAGRLG
;
A
#
# COMPACT_ATOMS: atom_id res chain seq x y z
N MET A 1 26.57 9.37 -4.06
CA MET A 1 25.20 9.80 -4.44
C MET A 1 24.15 9.52 -3.33
N GLY A 2 24.45 9.71 -2.05
CA GLY A 2 23.51 9.39 -0.95
C GLY A 2 23.20 10.54 0.04
N LYS A 3 23.74 11.75 -0.19
CA LYS A 3 23.56 12.90 0.72
C LYS A 3 22.28 13.69 0.46
N LYS A 4 21.94 13.97 -0.81
CA LYS A 4 20.70 14.70 -1.16
C LYS A 4 19.41 13.95 -0.82
N GLY A 5 19.39 12.61 -0.97
CA GLY A 5 18.23 11.80 -0.56
C GLY A 5 17.99 11.79 0.95
N ARG A 6 19.05 11.98 1.76
CA ARG A 6 18.96 12.07 3.23
C ARG A 6 18.50 13.45 3.70
N GLU A 7 18.94 14.53 3.05
CA GLU A 7 18.53 15.90 3.37
C GLU A 7 17.04 16.16 3.09
N ILE A 8 16.46 15.56 2.04
CA ILE A 8 15.03 15.72 1.72
C ILE A 8 14.15 14.89 2.67
N VAL A 9 14.63 13.73 3.13
CA VAL A 9 13.84 12.77 3.91
C VAL A 9 13.90 13.06 5.42
N GLY A 10 14.98 13.63 5.93
CA GLY A 10 15.22 13.77 7.38
C GLY A 10 14.15 14.53 8.17
N SER A 11 13.56 15.59 7.59
CA SER A 11 12.52 16.39 8.24
C SER A 11 11.09 15.92 7.98
N SER A 12 10.88 15.00 7.03
CA SER A 12 9.54 14.60 6.55
C SER A 12 9.30 13.10 6.58
N ILE A 13 10.24 12.29 7.09
CA ILE A 13 10.12 10.83 7.09
C ILE A 13 8.89 10.35 7.88
N ASP A 14 8.58 10.99 9.00
CA ASP A 14 7.42 10.62 9.82
C ASP A 14 6.10 10.96 9.12
N GLU A 15 6.04 12.09 8.41
CA GLU A 15 4.88 12.47 7.58
C GLU A 15 4.69 11.51 6.41
N ILE A 16 5.78 11.14 5.72
CA ILE A 16 5.76 10.16 4.63
C ILE A 16 5.30 8.80 5.14
N VAL A 17 5.84 8.33 6.27
CA VAL A 17 5.42 7.05 6.89
C VAL A 17 3.95 7.11 7.31
N GLY A 18 3.49 8.24 7.84
CA GLY A 18 2.08 8.48 8.15
C GLY A 18 1.19 8.35 6.91
N GLY A 19 1.54 9.04 5.83
CA GLY A 19 0.82 8.98 4.56
C GLY A 19 0.80 7.58 3.95
N LEU A 20 1.93 6.86 3.98
CA LEU A 20 2.02 5.49 3.48
C LEU A 20 1.16 4.52 4.30
N LYS A 21 1.06 4.69 5.63
CA LYS A 21 0.14 3.88 6.45
C LYS A 21 -1.32 4.11 6.09
N VAL A 22 -1.70 5.37 5.84
CA VAL A 22 -3.06 5.70 5.38
C VAL A 22 -3.32 5.08 4.01
N ALA A 23 -2.40 5.23 3.07
CA ALA A 23 -2.50 4.64 1.74
C ALA A 23 -2.64 3.11 1.82
N TYR A 24 -1.81 2.44 2.63
CA TYR A 24 -1.90 0.99 2.86
C TYR A 24 -3.29 0.55 3.34
N CYS A 25 -3.87 1.26 4.31
CA CYS A 25 -5.22 0.99 4.79
C CYS A 25 -6.29 1.23 3.71
N ASN A 26 -6.12 2.27 2.88
CA ASN A 26 -7.02 2.55 1.78
C ASN A 26 -7.00 1.43 0.73
N GLU A 27 -5.82 0.96 0.33
CA GLU A 27 -5.71 -0.15 -0.63
C GLU A 27 -6.31 -1.44 -0.09
N LEU A 28 -6.09 -1.76 1.20
CA LEU A 28 -6.71 -2.93 1.81
C LEU A 28 -8.25 -2.81 1.91
N THR A 29 -8.76 -1.59 2.11
CA THR A 29 -10.20 -1.32 2.11
C THR A 29 -10.77 -1.51 0.70
N ALA A 30 -10.09 -1.00 -0.33
CA ALA A 30 -10.47 -1.16 -1.73
C ALA A 30 -10.44 -2.64 -2.15
N PHE A 31 -9.36 -3.35 -1.82
CA PHE A 31 -9.24 -4.81 -1.97
C PHE A 31 -10.44 -5.53 -1.36
N HIS A 32 -10.76 -5.26 -0.09
CA HIS A 32 -11.87 -5.93 0.58
C HIS A 32 -13.21 -5.65 -0.11
N CYS A 33 -13.48 -4.41 -0.48
CA CYS A 33 -14.71 -4.01 -1.17
C CYS A 33 -14.86 -4.71 -2.52
N TYR A 34 -13.81 -4.72 -3.34
CA TYR A 34 -13.83 -5.39 -4.64
C TYR A 34 -13.92 -6.90 -4.51
N TRP A 35 -13.17 -7.49 -3.57
CA TRP A 35 -13.19 -8.93 -3.36
C TRP A 35 -14.56 -9.39 -2.88
N TYR A 36 -15.13 -8.74 -1.87
CA TYR A 36 -16.48 -9.01 -1.39
C TYR A 36 -17.50 -8.88 -2.52
N THR A 37 -17.44 -7.80 -3.30
CA THR A 37 -18.34 -7.60 -4.44
C THR A 37 -18.21 -8.72 -5.46
N SER A 38 -17.00 -9.16 -5.78
CA SER A 38 -16.77 -10.26 -6.74
C SER A 38 -17.39 -11.59 -6.30
N LEU A 39 -17.52 -11.82 -4.98
CA LEU A 39 -18.06 -13.05 -4.41
C LEU A 39 -19.59 -13.04 -4.31
N TYR A 40 -20.18 -11.88 -3.96
CA TYR A 40 -21.58 -11.80 -3.55
C TYR A 40 -22.49 -11.06 -4.53
N MET A 41 -21.95 -10.51 -5.63
CA MET A 41 -22.77 -9.82 -6.63
C MET A 41 -23.75 -10.78 -7.31
N GLN A 42 -24.98 -10.30 -7.53
CA GLN A 42 -26.07 -11.04 -8.14
C GLN A 42 -26.69 -10.24 -9.29
N GLY A 43 -27.40 -10.91 -10.21
CA GLY A 43 -28.12 -10.28 -11.32
C GLY A 43 -27.62 -10.68 -12.71
N ILE A 44 -28.28 -10.15 -13.74
CA ILE A 44 -27.94 -10.41 -15.15
C ILE A 44 -26.55 -9.82 -15.44
N GLY A 45 -25.67 -10.61 -16.07
CA GLY A 45 -24.28 -10.20 -16.35
C GLY A 45 -23.33 -10.28 -15.16
N SER A 46 -23.78 -10.83 -14.03
CA SER A 46 -22.98 -10.92 -12.80
C SER A 46 -21.67 -11.69 -12.98
N LEU A 47 -21.69 -12.82 -13.68
CA LEU A 47 -20.49 -13.63 -13.95
C LEU A 47 -19.39 -12.85 -14.68
N THR A 48 -19.74 -12.07 -15.70
CA THR A 48 -18.76 -11.30 -16.49
C THR A 48 -18.16 -10.15 -15.69
N ILE A 49 -18.97 -9.49 -14.87
CA ILE A 49 -18.53 -8.33 -14.08
C ILE A 49 -17.81 -8.78 -12.80
N ALA A 50 -18.17 -9.92 -12.22
CA ALA A 50 -17.52 -10.49 -11.03
C ALA A 50 -16.04 -10.77 -11.28
N GLY A 51 -15.68 -11.25 -12.48
CA GLY A 51 -14.28 -11.41 -12.88
C GLY A 51 -13.50 -10.11 -12.80
N LYS A 52 -14.05 -9.01 -13.32
CA LYS A 52 -13.39 -7.69 -13.27
C LYS A 52 -13.19 -7.20 -11.83
N PHE A 53 -14.18 -7.39 -10.96
CA PHE A 53 -14.03 -7.03 -9.55
C PHE A 53 -12.97 -7.87 -8.85
N LYS A 54 -12.84 -9.16 -9.21
CA LYS A 54 -11.75 -10.00 -8.70
C LYS A 54 -10.39 -9.49 -9.18
N ASP A 55 -10.26 -9.14 -10.46
CA ASP A 55 -9.02 -8.61 -11.03
C ASP A 55 -8.62 -7.29 -10.33
N SER A 56 -9.57 -6.36 -10.18
CA SER A 56 -9.34 -5.11 -9.44
C SER A 56 -8.97 -5.36 -7.98
N ALA A 57 -9.59 -6.35 -7.30
CA ALA A 57 -9.18 -6.70 -5.94
C ALA A 57 -7.70 -7.14 -5.90
N MET A 58 -7.25 -7.98 -6.84
CA MET A 58 -5.85 -8.41 -6.88
C MET A 58 -4.90 -7.25 -7.14
N GLU A 59 -5.26 -6.30 -8.01
CA GLU A 59 -4.48 -5.09 -8.28
C GLU A 59 -4.28 -4.25 -7.00
N GLU A 60 -5.35 -3.99 -6.23
CA GLU A 60 -5.21 -3.22 -4.98
C GLU A 60 -4.42 -3.98 -3.91
N LEU A 61 -4.47 -5.33 -3.91
CA LEU A 61 -3.63 -6.13 -3.03
C LEU A 61 -2.14 -6.03 -3.39
N GLU A 62 -1.82 -5.99 -4.69
CA GLU A 62 -0.45 -5.73 -5.16
C GLU A 62 0.02 -4.32 -4.74
N HIS A 63 -0.83 -3.30 -4.90
CA HIS A 63 -0.54 -1.94 -4.43
C HIS A 63 -0.26 -1.90 -2.92
N ALA A 64 -1.10 -2.55 -2.10
CA ALA A 64 -0.87 -2.68 -0.67
C ALA A 64 0.48 -3.36 -0.37
N GLY A 65 0.84 -4.40 -1.12
CA GLY A 65 2.14 -5.08 -1.03
C GLY A 65 3.33 -4.17 -1.30
N MET A 66 3.25 -3.33 -2.35
CA MET A 66 4.28 -2.34 -2.68
C MET A 66 4.47 -1.31 -1.56
N ILE A 67 3.36 -0.86 -0.95
CA ILE A 67 3.41 0.10 0.15
C ILE A 67 4.03 -0.55 1.40
N ALA A 68 3.66 -1.79 1.72
CA ALA A 68 4.24 -2.53 2.84
C ALA A 68 5.76 -2.72 2.69
N GLU A 69 6.21 -3.08 1.48
CA GLU A 69 7.65 -3.17 1.18
C GLU A 69 8.35 -1.82 1.36
N ARG A 70 7.73 -0.73 0.93
CA ARG A 70 8.29 0.61 1.12
C ARG A 70 8.40 1.00 2.59
N LEU A 71 7.37 0.69 3.40
CA LEU A 71 7.39 0.91 4.85
C LEU A 71 8.53 0.12 5.52
N ASN A 72 8.77 -1.12 5.10
CA ASN A 72 9.87 -1.94 5.61
C ASN A 72 11.24 -1.30 5.30
N GLN A 73 11.43 -0.82 4.07
CA GLN A 73 12.66 -0.14 3.67
C GLN A 73 12.92 1.12 4.52
N LEU A 74 11.89 1.94 4.76
CA LEU A 74 12.00 3.14 5.59
C LEU A 74 12.29 2.81 7.06
N ALA A 75 11.65 1.76 7.61
CA ALA A 75 11.91 1.29 8.96
C ALA A 75 13.35 0.75 9.13
N ALA A 76 13.89 0.05 8.14
CA ALA A 76 15.28 -0.40 8.15
C ALA A 76 16.25 0.79 8.21
N ILE A 77 16.03 1.82 7.38
CA ILE A 77 16.86 3.04 7.36
C ILE A 77 16.88 3.73 8.74
N ALA A 78 15.73 3.85 9.40
CA ALA A 78 15.62 4.47 10.72
C ALA A 78 16.43 3.71 11.79
N LYS A 79 16.38 2.37 11.80
CA LYS A 79 17.13 1.53 12.76
C LYS A 79 18.66 1.70 12.64
N PHE A 80 19.18 1.89 11.42
CA PHE A 80 20.61 2.13 11.22
C PHE A 80 21.04 3.53 11.66
N ALA A 81 20.17 4.54 11.53
CA ALA A 81 20.47 5.90 11.97
C ALA A 81 20.65 5.98 13.51
N GLY A 82 19.80 5.28 14.27
CA GLY A 82 19.88 5.25 15.74
C GLY A 82 21.08 4.46 16.32
N ARG A 83 21.86 3.75 15.50
CA ARG A 83 23.07 3.01 15.94
C ARG A 83 24.38 3.78 15.73
N LEU A 84 24.33 4.94 15.08
CA LEU A 84 25.50 5.78 14.79
C LEU A 84 25.56 7.06 15.66
N GLY A 85 24.64 7.21 16.61
CA GLY A 85 24.60 8.29 17.59
C GLY A 85 25.09 7.84 18.96
#